data_AF-A0A1H5CIZ3-F1
#
_entry.id   AF-A0A1H5CIZ3-F1
#
_cell.length_a   1.000
_cell.length_b   1.000
_cell.length_c   1.000
_cell.angle_alpha   90.00
_cell.angle_beta   90.00
_cell.angle_gamma   90.00
#
_symmetry.space_group_name_H-M   'P 1'
#
loop_
_entity.id
_entity.type
_entity.pdbx_description
1 polymer ?
#
loop_
_entity_poly.entity_id
_entity_poly.type
_entity_poly.pdbx_seq_one_letter_code
_entity_poly.pdbx_strand_id
1 'polypeptide(L)'
;MTVRWVLAFDASCGTCREIWAAVARAAGDRLEVLPLRHPDVEDWRRRAGDPEWAPTLLRVDGDAVSAWTGARMAVPLARRLGPRTSAGVLRALGRLRREAAGRPLDRPVHDRAGFLRLGAGAVVVAGMVIAGRPPTFAERTRTAAQAWVDAHRDALPAGYDAFAAYPVAYRRAIYAAHPVAVRSTLWVEHLTRFDAARTGLTAAQRAVVDDAVAIAADPAAHAPGGRPDDALLDLHADAVAAFGESDAYALLGTLGPDDGTAALAARAPDCDCDTRYVWCHGHPCRRGMWICRRSETGCGDLCGFECNGMCRTD
;
A
#
# COMPACT_ATOMS: atom_id res chain seq x y z
N MET A 1 9.55 -12.94 -34.03
CA MET A 1 9.87 -12.51 -32.66
C MET A 1 9.00 -11.31 -32.34
N THR A 2 8.19 -11.36 -31.29
CA THR A 2 7.20 -10.32 -30.97
C THR A 2 7.80 -9.32 -29.97
N VAL A 3 7.90 -8.06 -30.38
CA VAL A 3 8.35 -6.96 -29.50
C VAL A 3 7.29 -6.74 -28.42
N ARG A 4 7.68 -6.94 -27.16
CA ARG A 4 6.81 -6.73 -26.00
C ARG A 4 7.03 -5.34 -25.43
N TRP A 5 5.93 -4.66 -25.11
CA TRP A 5 5.94 -3.38 -24.42
C TRP A 5 5.31 -3.57 -23.06
N VAL A 6 6.07 -3.33 -22.00
CA VAL A 6 5.65 -3.59 -20.63
C VAL A 6 5.75 -2.29 -19.84
N LEU A 7 4.66 -1.87 -19.20
CA LEU A 7 4.70 -0.86 -18.17
C LEU A 7 4.79 -1.56 -16.81
N ALA A 8 5.98 -1.50 -16.21
CA ALA A 8 6.26 -2.06 -14.91
C ALA A 8 6.05 -1.02 -13.79
N PHE A 9 5.24 -1.33 -12.79
CA PHE A 9 5.10 -0.49 -11.59
C PHE A 9 4.78 -1.33 -10.35
N ASP A 10 5.21 -0.89 -9.16
CA ASP A 10 4.80 -1.50 -7.88
C ASP A 10 3.51 -0.82 -7.41
N ALA A 11 2.43 -1.59 -7.37
CA ALA A 11 1.14 -1.14 -6.87
C ALA A 11 1.19 -1.01 -5.35
N SER A 12 1.04 0.19 -4.80
CA SER A 12 0.98 0.40 -3.34
C SER A 12 -0.06 1.44 -2.92
N CYS A 13 -1.21 1.46 -3.61
CA CYS A 13 -2.42 2.16 -3.12
C CYS A 13 -3.70 1.66 -3.81
N GLY A 14 -4.86 1.90 -3.20
CA GLY A 14 -6.19 1.63 -3.77
C GLY A 14 -6.45 2.27 -5.15
N THR A 15 -5.71 3.32 -5.51
CA THR A 15 -5.68 3.93 -6.85
C THR A 15 -5.21 2.96 -7.94
N CYS A 16 -4.59 1.83 -7.58
CA CYS A 16 -4.02 0.88 -8.53
C CYS A 16 -5.07 0.06 -9.30
N ARG A 17 -6.26 -0.23 -8.75
CA ARG A 17 -7.33 -0.90 -9.54
C ARG A 17 -7.93 0.03 -10.60
N GLU A 18 -8.13 1.30 -10.25
CA GLU A 18 -8.60 2.32 -11.21
C GLU A 18 -7.57 2.60 -12.29
N ILE A 19 -6.28 2.63 -11.93
CA ILE A 19 -5.18 2.86 -12.88
C ILE A 19 -4.93 1.63 -13.74
N TRP A 20 -5.00 0.42 -13.18
CA TRP A 20 -4.92 -0.82 -13.96
C TRP A 20 -6.07 -0.89 -14.96
N ALA A 21 -7.30 -0.56 -14.55
CA ALA A 21 -8.44 -0.47 -15.44
C ALA A 21 -8.33 0.69 -16.45
N ALA A 22 -7.73 1.82 -16.08
CA ALA A 22 -7.52 2.95 -16.98
C ALA A 22 -6.41 2.66 -18.01
N VAL A 23 -5.32 2.03 -17.60
CA VAL A 23 -4.21 1.62 -18.49
C VAL A 23 -4.66 0.47 -19.39
N ALA A 24 -5.36 -0.54 -18.86
CA ALA A 24 -5.92 -1.65 -19.64
C ALA A 24 -6.95 -1.15 -20.68
N ARG A 25 -7.88 -0.26 -20.30
CA ARG A 25 -8.84 0.34 -21.25
C ARG A 25 -8.18 1.25 -22.28
N ALA A 26 -7.14 2.00 -21.89
CA ALA A 26 -6.48 2.96 -22.78
C ALA A 26 -5.51 2.27 -23.75
N ALA A 27 -4.78 1.25 -23.29
CA ALA A 27 -3.72 0.63 -24.06
C ALA A 27 -4.17 -0.60 -24.87
N GLY A 28 -5.20 -1.32 -24.43
CA GLY A 28 -5.61 -2.58 -25.06
C GLY A 28 -4.48 -3.61 -25.03
N ASP A 29 -4.30 -4.34 -26.13
CA ASP A 29 -3.23 -5.33 -26.36
C ASP A 29 -1.85 -4.70 -26.66
N ARG A 30 -1.75 -3.37 -26.70
CA ARG A 30 -0.53 -2.67 -27.14
C ARG A 30 0.51 -2.43 -26.03
N LEU A 31 0.11 -2.60 -24.78
CA LEU A 31 0.95 -2.43 -23.59
C LEU A 31 0.55 -3.45 -22.52
N GLU A 32 1.49 -4.30 -22.16
CA GLU A 32 1.36 -5.19 -21.02
C GLU A 32 1.66 -4.43 -19.72
N VAL A 33 1.03 -4.84 -18.63
CA VAL A 33 1.23 -4.23 -17.32
C VAL A 33 1.69 -5.31 -16.37
N LEU A 34 2.90 -5.15 -15.80
CA LEU A 34 3.48 -6.11 -14.87
C LEU A 34 3.95 -5.43 -13.59
N PRO A 35 4.04 -6.15 -12.46
CA PRO A 35 4.71 -5.64 -11.27
C PRO A 35 6.20 -5.36 -11.51
N LEU A 36 6.78 -4.34 -10.85
CA LEU A 36 8.23 -4.08 -10.92
C LEU A 36 9.08 -5.26 -10.41
N ARG A 37 8.49 -6.08 -9.52
CA ARG A 37 9.09 -7.28 -8.95
C ARG A 37 8.73 -8.58 -9.69
N HIS A 38 8.16 -8.49 -10.89
CA HIS A 38 7.94 -9.69 -11.71
C HIS A 38 9.31 -10.24 -12.15
N PRO A 39 9.57 -11.57 -12.07
CA PRO A 39 10.88 -12.14 -12.38
C PRO A 39 11.44 -11.70 -13.74
N ASP A 40 10.61 -11.72 -14.79
CA ASP A 40 11.00 -11.23 -16.12
C ASP A 40 11.34 -9.74 -16.14
N VAL A 41 10.60 -8.92 -15.37
CA VAL A 41 10.80 -7.46 -15.31
C VAL A 41 12.11 -7.14 -14.60
N GLU A 42 12.44 -7.87 -13.53
CA GLU A 42 13.72 -7.72 -12.84
C GLU A 42 14.88 -8.10 -13.76
N ASP A 43 14.73 -9.19 -14.52
CA ASP A 43 15.72 -9.60 -15.52
C ASP A 43 15.90 -8.53 -16.62
N TRP A 44 14.81 -8.04 -17.19
CA TRP A 44 14.82 -6.98 -18.19
C TRP A 44 15.44 -5.69 -17.68
N ARG A 45 15.12 -5.29 -16.44
CA ARG A 45 15.72 -4.10 -15.82
C ARG A 45 17.21 -4.26 -15.64
N ARG A 46 17.70 -5.42 -15.18
CA ARG A 46 19.14 -5.71 -15.11
C ARG A 46 19.81 -5.61 -16.48
N ARG A 47 19.21 -6.22 -17.51
CA ARG A 47 19.71 -6.15 -18.90
C ARG A 47 19.73 -4.73 -19.47
N ALA A 48 18.82 -3.87 -19.03
CA ALA A 48 18.74 -2.48 -19.43
C ALA A 48 19.63 -1.52 -18.60
N GLY A 49 20.47 -2.05 -17.70
CA GLY A 49 21.39 -1.25 -16.87
C GLY A 49 20.81 -0.82 -15.51
N ASP A 50 19.83 -1.57 -15.00
CA ASP A 50 19.16 -1.40 -13.70
C ASP A 50 18.71 0.05 -13.41
N PRO A 51 17.68 0.55 -14.13
CA PRO A 51 17.20 1.91 -13.94
C PRO A 51 16.66 2.13 -12.53
N GLU A 52 16.60 3.39 -12.08
CA GLU A 52 16.02 3.80 -10.79
C GLU A 52 14.72 3.04 -10.48
N TRP A 53 14.57 2.57 -9.23
CA TRP A 53 13.40 1.81 -8.77
C TRP A 53 12.14 2.70 -8.73
N ALA A 54 11.49 2.82 -9.88
CA ALA A 54 10.33 3.64 -10.15
C ALA A 54 9.48 2.98 -11.26
N PRO A 55 8.24 3.44 -11.51
CA PRO A 55 7.48 3.02 -12.68
C PRO A 55 8.35 3.12 -13.94
N THR A 56 8.50 2.00 -14.64
CA THR A 56 9.44 1.79 -15.72
C THR A 56 8.70 1.28 -16.95
N LEU A 57 8.89 1.93 -18.08
CA LEU A 57 8.49 1.41 -19.38
C LEU A 57 9.62 0.56 -19.93
N LEU A 58 9.30 -0.66 -20.35
CA LEU A 58 10.22 -1.61 -20.95
C LEU A 58 9.78 -1.91 -22.38
N ARG A 59 10.75 -1.93 -23.29
CA ARG A 59 10.62 -2.55 -24.61
C ARG A 59 11.55 -3.74 -24.64
N VAL A 60 11.00 -4.92 -24.90
CA VAL A 60 11.72 -6.19 -24.94
C VAL A 60 11.64 -6.73 -26.36
N ASP A 61 12.80 -6.85 -27.01
CA ASP A 61 12.95 -7.31 -28.38
C ASP A 61 14.01 -8.43 -28.40
N GLY A 62 13.58 -9.64 -28.04
CA GLY A 62 14.49 -10.75 -27.79
C GLY A 62 15.48 -10.43 -26.66
N ASP A 63 16.76 -10.34 -27.00
CA ASP A 63 17.83 -10.02 -26.07
C ASP A 63 18.00 -8.51 -25.82
N ALA A 64 17.51 -7.68 -26.75
CA ALA A 64 17.60 -6.23 -26.63
C ALA A 64 16.49 -5.70 -25.71
N VAL A 65 16.90 -5.09 -24.59
CA VAL A 65 15.98 -4.47 -23.63
C VAL A 65 16.27 -2.98 -23.53
N SER A 66 15.22 -2.16 -23.66
CA SER A 66 15.30 -0.72 -23.38
C SER A 66 14.36 -0.38 -22.23
N ALA A 67 14.85 0.43 -21.29
CA ALA A 67 14.09 0.87 -20.13
C ALA A 67 14.04 2.40 -20.02
N TRP A 68 12.88 2.93 -19.67
CA TRP A 68 12.68 4.36 -19.44
C TRP A 68 11.92 4.58 -18.14
N THR A 69 12.34 5.56 -17.35
CA THR A 69 11.68 5.96 -16.10
C THR A 69 11.27 7.44 -16.14
N GLY A 70 10.25 7.79 -15.36
CA GLY A 70 9.77 9.16 -15.23
C GLY A 70 9.43 9.84 -16.56
N ALA A 71 9.87 11.08 -16.76
CA ALA A 71 9.57 11.86 -17.96
C ALA A 71 10.11 11.22 -19.25
N ARG A 72 11.17 10.39 -19.14
CA ARG A 72 11.76 9.69 -20.30
C ARG A 72 10.81 8.65 -20.90
N MET A 73 9.78 8.22 -20.18
CA MET A 73 8.74 7.32 -20.70
C MET A 73 7.80 8.01 -21.70
N ALA A 74 7.72 9.34 -21.69
CA ALA A 74 6.68 10.07 -22.42
C ALA A 74 6.76 9.91 -23.94
N VAL A 75 7.96 10.05 -24.50
CA VAL A 75 8.17 9.93 -25.95
C VAL A 75 7.95 8.49 -26.45
N PRO A 76 8.54 7.45 -25.84
CA PRO A 76 8.25 6.07 -26.22
C PRO A 76 6.78 5.68 -26.07
N LEU A 77 6.11 6.10 -24.99
CA LEU A 77 4.67 5.88 -24.81
C LEU A 77 3.85 6.57 -25.91
N ALA A 78 4.15 7.83 -26.22
CA ALA A 78 3.44 8.60 -27.26
C ALA A 78 3.55 7.94 -28.64
N ARG A 79 4.73 7.40 -28.96
CA ARG A 79 4.97 6.65 -30.20
C ARG A 79 4.20 5.32 -30.23
N ARG A 80 4.06 4.64 -29.08
CA ARG A 80 3.40 3.32 -29.02
C ARG A 80 1.88 3.39 -28.93
N LEU A 81 1.34 4.31 -28.14
CA LEU A 81 -0.09 4.36 -27.79
C LEU A 81 -0.84 5.52 -28.44
N GLY A 82 -0.11 6.48 -29.01
CA GLY A 82 -0.63 7.76 -29.47
C GLY A 82 -0.70 8.80 -28.34
N PRO A 83 -0.59 10.10 -28.66
CA PRO A 83 -0.39 11.16 -27.68
C PRO A 83 -1.52 11.29 -26.65
N ARG A 84 -2.77 11.06 -27.06
CA ARG A 84 -3.94 11.16 -26.15
C ARG A 84 -3.93 10.07 -25.09
N THR A 85 -3.69 8.83 -25.51
CA THR A 85 -3.62 7.65 -24.65
C THR A 85 -2.46 7.77 -23.67
N SER A 86 -1.28 8.17 -24.15
CA SER A 86 -0.09 8.35 -23.33
C SER A 86 -0.26 9.45 -22.29
N ALA A 87 -0.95 10.54 -22.63
CA ALA A 87 -1.28 11.57 -21.65
C ALA A 87 -2.17 11.03 -20.52
N GLY A 88 -3.12 10.13 -20.81
CA GLY A 88 -3.92 9.44 -19.81
C GLY A 88 -3.06 8.60 -18.85
N VAL A 89 -2.19 7.77 -19.41
CA VAL A 89 -1.25 6.91 -18.64
C VAL A 89 -0.30 7.76 -17.78
N LEU A 90 0.31 8.80 -18.34
CA LEU A 90 1.23 9.67 -17.61
C LEU A 90 0.52 10.48 -16.50
N ARG A 91 -0.72 10.92 -16.72
CA ARG A 91 -1.50 11.59 -15.67
C ARG A 91 -1.83 10.63 -14.52
N ALA A 92 -2.19 9.39 -14.83
CA ALA A 92 -2.42 8.35 -13.83
C ALA A 92 -1.15 8.09 -12.99
N LEU A 93 0.00 7.90 -13.64
CA LEU A 93 1.30 7.74 -12.97
C LEU A 93 1.70 8.99 -12.17
N GLY A 94 1.35 10.19 -12.65
CA GLY A 94 1.58 11.45 -11.95
C GLY A 94 0.68 11.66 -10.73
N ARG A 95 -0.51 11.06 -10.67
CA ARG A 95 -1.34 11.02 -9.45
C ARG A 95 -0.69 10.14 -8.39
N LEU A 96 -0.27 8.92 -8.77
CA LEU A 96 0.45 8.00 -7.88
C LEU A 96 1.69 8.63 -7.23
N ARG A 97 2.50 9.36 -8.00
CA ARG A 97 3.69 10.03 -7.46
C ARG A 97 3.37 11.17 -6.49
N ARG A 98 2.22 11.85 -6.63
CA ARG A 98 1.80 12.94 -5.73
C ARG A 98 1.16 12.40 -4.46
N GLU A 99 0.38 11.32 -4.59
CA GLU A 99 -0.16 10.56 -3.46
C GLU A 99 0.97 9.95 -2.62
N ALA A 100 1.96 9.30 -3.27
CA ALA A 100 3.14 8.76 -2.59
C ALA A 100 4.07 9.82 -1.99
N ALA A 101 4.01 11.07 -2.47
CA ALA A 101 4.76 12.20 -1.92
C ALA A 101 3.99 12.98 -0.84
N GLY A 102 2.83 12.48 -0.39
CA GLY A 102 2.07 13.07 0.72
C GLY A 102 1.54 14.48 0.45
N ARG A 103 1.27 14.85 -0.81
CA ARG A 103 0.58 16.11 -1.14
C ARG A 103 -0.91 15.85 -1.36
N PRO A 104 -1.78 16.01 -0.35
CA PRO A 104 -3.22 16.06 -0.58
C PRO A 104 -3.56 17.21 -1.54
N LEU A 105 -4.62 17.03 -2.32
CA LEU A 105 -5.17 18.04 -3.23
C LEU A 105 -5.80 19.18 -2.42
N ASP A 106 -4.98 20.08 -1.88
CA ASP A 106 -5.45 21.41 -1.50
C ASP A 106 -5.49 22.30 -2.75
N ARG A 107 -6.68 22.29 -3.38
CA ARG A 107 -7.43 23.42 -3.96
C ARG A 107 -8.18 23.03 -5.25
N PRO A 108 -9.41 23.52 -5.43
CA PRO A 108 -10.11 23.42 -6.70
C PRO A 108 -9.39 24.30 -7.73
N VAL A 109 -8.95 23.69 -8.84
CA VAL A 109 -8.37 24.41 -9.98
C VAL A 109 -9.51 25.04 -10.79
N HIS A 110 -9.93 26.21 -10.36
CA HIS A 110 -10.50 27.20 -11.27
C HIS A 110 -9.50 28.34 -11.44
N ASP A 111 -8.49 28.12 -12.28
CA ASP A 111 -7.92 29.24 -13.03
C ASP A 111 -7.43 28.75 -14.40
N ARG A 112 -8.04 29.31 -15.45
CA ARG A 112 -7.73 29.00 -16.86
C ARG A 112 -6.50 29.80 -17.36
N ALA A 113 -5.83 30.58 -16.51
CA ALA A 113 -4.70 31.41 -16.91
C ALA A 113 -3.29 30.82 -16.66
N GLY A 114 -3.17 29.63 -16.06
CA GLY A 114 -1.86 29.06 -15.66
C GLY A 114 -1.10 28.22 -16.71
N PHE A 115 -1.64 28.04 -17.92
CA PHE A 115 -1.13 27.03 -18.87
C PHE A 115 0.04 27.49 -19.77
N LEU A 116 0.60 28.69 -19.59
CA LEU A 116 1.64 29.23 -20.50
C LEU A 116 2.96 29.65 -19.83
N ARG A 117 3.37 29.04 -18.72
CA ARG A 117 4.68 29.36 -18.08
C ARG A 117 5.60 28.18 -17.73
N LEU A 118 5.45 27.04 -18.39
CA LEU A 118 6.44 25.94 -18.29
C LEU A 118 7.26 25.83 -19.57
N GLY A 119 7.94 26.91 -19.90
CA GLY A 119 9.12 26.92 -20.77
C GLY A 119 10.32 27.33 -19.92
N ALA A 120 11.36 26.49 -19.91
CA ALA A 120 12.66 26.69 -19.25
C ALA A 120 12.71 26.59 -17.70
N GLY A 121 13.40 25.54 -17.23
CA GLY A 121 14.26 25.62 -16.04
C GLY A 121 13.60 25.49 -14.66
N ALA A 122 13.65 24.29 -14.08
CA ALA A 122 13.83 24.13 -12.63
C ALA A 122 14.43 22.74 -12.35
N VAL A 123 15.75 22.71 -12.13
CA VAL A 123 16.46 21.58 -11.53
C VAL A 123 16.18 21.61 -10.04
N VAL A 124 15.62 20.54 -9.48
CA VAL A 124 15.65 20.31 -8.03
C VAL A 124 16.78 19.32 -7.77
N VAL A 125 17.85 19.84 -7.17
CA VAL A 125 19.04 19.07 -6.78
C VAL A 125 18.66 18.09 -5.68
N ALA A 126 18.85 16.79 -5.94
CA ALA A 126 18.71 15.74 -4.94
C ALA A 126 19.92 15.78 -3.98
N GLY A 127 19.65 15.91 -2.69
CA GLY A 127 20.67 15.89 -1.64
C GLY A 127 21.17 14.48 -1.34
N MET A 128 22.50 14.35 -1.36
CA MET A 128 23.40 13.40 -0.68
C MET A 128 23.05 11.90 -0.67
N VAL A 129 23.83 11.14 -1.45
CA VAL A 129 24.05 9.70 -1.25
C VAL A 129 25.25 9.54 -0.31
N ILE A 130 24.99 9.38 0.99
CA ILE A 130 26.00 8.81 1.91
C ILE A 130 26.05 7.31 1.62
N ALA A 131 27.27 6.75 1.55
CA ALA A 131 27.53 5.34 1.30
C ALA A 131 26.64 4.43 2.18
N GLY A 132 25.61 3.87 1.56
CA GLY A 132 24.61 3.02 2.19
C GLY A 132 23.62 2.61 1.10
N ARG A 133 23.15 1.36 1.14
CA ARG A 133 22.12 0.89 0.20
C ARG A 133 20.97 1.90 0.16
N PRO A 134 20.49 2.34 -1.01
CA PRO A 134 19.39 3.28 -1.07
C PRO A 134 18.17 2.63 -0.37
N PRO A 135 17.50 3.36 0.54
CA PRO A 135 16.38 2.79 1.29
C PRO A 135 15.33 2.30 0.31
N THR A 136 14.79 1.12 0.60
CA THR A 136 13.79 0.48 -0.22
C THR A 136 12.50 1.29 -0.25
N PHE A 137 11.64 1.11 -1.27
CA PHE A 137 10.43 1.92 -1.43
C PHE A 137 9.52 1.90 -0.19
N ALA A 138 9.25 0.74 0.40
CA ALA A 138 8.38 0.64 1.58
C ALA A 138 9.02 1.21 2.86
N GLU A 139 10.35 1.15 3.02
CA GLU A 139 11.06 1.84 4.10
C GLU A 139 10.96 3.37 3.96
N ARG A 140 11.06 3.88 2.72
CA ARG A 140 10.79 5.29 2.42
C ARG A 140 9.34 5.66 2.70
N THR A 141 8.37 4.81 2.33
CA THR A 141 6.95 5.06 2.59
C THR A 141 6.63 5.09 4.08
N ARG A 142 7.17 4.16 4.88
CA ARG A 142 6.99 4.17 6.35
C ARG A 142 7.64 5.40 6.98
N THR A 143 8.85 5.76 6.54
CA THR A 143 9.54 6.99 7.00
C THR A 143 8.74 8.25 6.64
N ALA A 144 8.19 8.30 5.42
CA ALA A 144 7.34 9.41 4.98
C ALA A 144 6.00 9.45 5.75
N ALA A 145 5.40 8.30 6.04
CA ALA A 145 4.19 8.20 6.86
C ALA A 145 4.43 8.73 8.28
N GLN A 146 5.52 8.33 8.91
CA GLN A 146 5.87 8.80 10.25
C GLN A 146 6.16 10.31 10.25
N ALA A 147 6.96 10.79 9.31
CA ALA A 147 7.25 12.22 9.18
C ALA A 147 5.99 13.05 8.93
N TRP A 148 5.04 12.52 8.14
CA TRP A 148 3.76 13.16 7.92
C TRP A 148 2.92 13.23 9.20
N VAL A 149 2.85 12.13 9.96
CA VAL A 149 2.15 12.08 11.25
C VAL A 149 2.73 13.07 12.25
N ASP A 150 4.07 13.14 12.35
CA ASP A 150 4.73 14.09 13.24
C ASP A 150 4.45 15.54 12.86
N ALA A 151 4.36 15.85 11.56
CA ALA A 151 4.00 17.17 11.07
C ALA A 151 2.51 17.53 11.22
N HIS A 152 1.62 16.55 11.36
CA HIS A 152 0.16 16.72 11.43
C HIS A 152 -0.43 16.24 12.76
N ARG A 153 0.39 16.17 13.82
CA ARG A 153 0.02 15.55 15.10
C ARG A 153 -1.30 16.09 15.69
N ASP A 154 -1.53 17.39 15.56
CA ASP A 154 -2.73 18.06 16.09
C ASP A 154 -3.93 18.01 15.12
N ALA A 155 -3.76 17.42 13.93
CA ALA A 155 -4.76 17.38 12.85
C ALA A 155 -4.88 15.99 12.22
N LEU A 156 -4.58 14.92 12.97
CA LEU A 156 -4.71 13.56 12.49
C LEU A 156 -6.18 13.18 12.25
N PRO A 157 -6.50 12.44 11.17
CA PRO A 157 -7.87 12.06 10.86
C PRO A 157 -8.40 11.02 11.87
N ALA A 158 -9.30 11.46 12.76
CA ALA A 158 -9.92 10.60 13.76
C ALA A 158 -11.19 9.88 13.29
N GLY A 159 -11.79 10.32 12.18
CA GLY A 159 -12.98 9.70 11.58
C GLY A 159 -12.62 8.63 10.55
N TYR A 160 -13.39 7.55 10.49
CA TYR A 160 -13.08 6.38 9.66
C TYR A 160 -12.90 6.71 8.17
N ASP A 161 -13.79 7.48 7.55
CA ASP A 161 -13.67 7.80 6.11
C ASP A 161 -12.39 8.57 5.77
N ALA A 162 -12.07 9.58 6.58
CA ALA A 162 -10.86 10.36 6.43
C ALA A 162 -9.61 9.50 6.67
N PHE A 163 -9.64 8.63 7.68
CA PHE A 163 -8.58 7.68 7.99
C PHE A 163 -8.37 6.64 6.87
N ALA A 164 -9.45 6.01 6.41
CA ALA A 164 -9.44 4.90 5.45
C ALA A 164 -8.99 5.33 4.05
N ALA A 165 -9.09 6.62 3.72
CA ALA A 165 -8.62 7.19 2.46
C ALA A 165 -7.08 7.17 2.31
N TYR A 166 -6.33 7.00 3.40
CA TYR A 166 -4.87 6.95 3.36
C TYR A 166 -4.35 5.56 2.95
N PRO A 167 -3.15 5.45 2.35
CA PRO A 167 -2.48 4.17 2.14
C PRO A 167 -2.18 3.43 3.45
N VAL A 168 -2.10 2.10 3.43
CA VAL A 168 -1.96 1.26 4.66
C VAL A 168 -0.80 1.68 5.57
N ALA A 169 0.35 2.09 5.02
CA ALA A 169 1.49 2.54 5.81
C ALA A 169 1.18 3.83 6.60
N TYR A 170 0.43 4.76 6.00
CA TYR A 170 -0.06 5.96 6.68
C TYR A 170 -1.15 5.61 7.70
N ARG A 171 -2.09 4.73 7.35
CA ARG A 171 -3.13 4.26 8.28
C ARG A 171 -2.52 3.66 9.55
N ARG A 172 -1.51 2.80 9.43
CA ARG A 172 -0.79 2.22 10.57
C ARG A 172 -0.09 3.30 11.42
N ALA A 173 0.60 4.26 10.79
CA ALA A 173 1.28 5.35 11.51
C ALA A 173 0.28 6.28 12.22
N ILE A 174 -0.82 6.64 11.56
CA ILE A 174 -1.90 7.47 12.11
C ILE A 174 -2.55 6.75 13.30
N TYR A 175 -2.91 5.48 13.13
CA TYR A 175 -3.48 4.64 14.19
C TYR A 175 -2.56 4.59 15.42
N ALA A 176 -1.26 4.33 15.20
CA ALA A 176 -0.27 4.29 16.28
C ALA A 176 -0.10 5.63 17.00
N ALA A 177 -0.38 6.76 16.35
CA ALA A 177 -0.31 8.08 16.98
C ALA A 177 -1.61 8.51 17.71
N HIS A 178 -2.74 7.85 17.44
CA HIS A 178 -4.01 8.18 18.08
C HIS A 178 -4.13 7.67 19.53
N PRO A 179 -4.91 8.36 20.38
CA PRO A 179 -5.33 7.83 21.68
C PRO A 179 -6.14 6.54 21.55
N VAL A 180 -6.09 5.67 22.56
CA VAL A 180 -6.79 4.36 22.56
C VAL A 180 -8.29 4.45 22.30
N ALA A 181 -8.96 5.51 22.76
CA ALA A 181 -10.39 5.74 22.51
C ALA A 181 -10.69 5.97 21.02
N VAL A 182 -9.82 6.68 20.29
CA VAL A 182 -9.96 6.89 18.85
C VAL A 182 -9.68 5.59 18.10
N ARG A 183 -8.67 4.82 18.53
CA ARG A 183 -8.37 3.49 17.96
C ARG A 183 -9.56 2.54 18.05
N SER A 184 -10.18 2.46 19.23
CA SER A 184 -11.40 1.68 19.46
C SER A 184 -12.54 2.13 18.54
N THR A 185 -12.80 3.44 18.47
CA THR A 185 -13.85 4.00 17.59
C THR A 185 -13.63 3.64 16.12
N LEU A 186 -12.39 3.73 15.62
CA LEU A 186 -12.07 3.37 14.24
C LEU A 186 -12.33 1.89 13.95
N TRP A 187 -12.00 0.99 14.88
CA TRP A 187 -12.24 -0.44 14.73
C TRP A 187 -13.72 -0.81 14.80
N VAL A 188 -14.47 -0.24 15.74
CA VAL A 188 -15.92 -0.46 15.82
C VAL A 188 -16.60 -0.03 14.52
N GLU A 189 -16.24 1.13 13.97
CA GLU A 189 -16.78 1.60 12.69
C GLU A 189 -16.36 0.70 11.52
N HIS A 190 -15.13 0.20 11.50
CA HIS A 190 -14.66 -0.76 10.50
C HIS A 190 -15.51 -2.03 10.48
N LEU A 191 -15.71 -2.64 11.64
CA LEU A 191 -16.44 -3.88 11.81
C LEU A 191 -17.94 -3.71 11.49
N THR A 192 -18.52 -2.59 11.90
CA THR A 192 -19.91 -2.22 11.56
C THR A 192 -20.08 -2.13 10.03
N ARG A 193 -19.11 -1.54 9.33
CA ARG A 193 -19.15 -1.46 7.86
C ARG A 193 -18.88 -2.81 7.19
N PHE A 194 -18.01 -3.64 7.78
CA PHE A 194 -17.76 -4.99 7.29
C PHE A 194 -19.03 -5.84 7.33
N ASP A 195 -19.82 -5.74 8.41
CA ASP A 195 -21.12 -6.40 8.55
C ASP A 195 -22.13 -5.85 7.54
N ALA A 196 -22.32 -4.52 7.52
CA ALA A 196 -23.30 -3.87 6.63
C ALA A 196 -23.06 -4.12 5.13
N ALA A 197 -21.80 -4.36 4.73
CA ALA A 197 -21.44 -4.66 3.36
C ALA A 197 -21.82 -6.10 2.92
N ARG A 198 -22.23 -6.97 3.84
CA ARG A 198 -22.55 -8.38 3.56
C ARG A 198 -24.01 -8.67 3.80
N THR A 199 -24.62 -9.40 2.87
CA THR A 199 -25.98 -9.92 3.03
C THR A 199 -25.90 -11.42 3.33
N GLY A 200 -26.66 -11.88 4.33
CA GLY A 200 -26.80 -13.32 4.61
C GLY A 200 -25.63 -13.97 5.36
N LEU A 201 -24.98 -13.27 6.30
CA LEU A 201 -24.03 -13.91 7.22
C LEU A 201 -24.68 -15.11 7.92
N THR A 202 -23.93 -16.20 8.00
CA THR A 202 -24.31 -17.37 8.80
C THR A 202 -24.29 -17.04 10.29
N ALA A 203 -24.90 -17.89 11.13
CA ALA A 203 -24.87 -17.69 12.59
C ALA A 203 -23.44 -17.66 13.15
N ALA A 204 -22.54 -18.53 12.65
CA ALA A 204 -21.13 -18.55 13.05
C ALA A 204 -20.39 -17.26 12.64
N GLN A 205 -20.59 -16.81 11.41
CA GLN A 205 -20.00 -15.55 10.92
C GLN A 205 -20.49 -14.34 11.71
N ARG A 206 -21.77 -14.31 12.07
CA ARG A 206 -22.33 -13.24 12.90
C ARG A 206 -21.75 -13.24 14.31
N ALA A 207 -21.61 -14.41 14.94
CA ALA A 207 -20.98 -14.52 16.25
C ALA A 207 -19.54 -13.95 16.24
N VAL A 208 -18.73 -14.30 15.24
CA VAL A 208 -17.38 -13.76 15.07
C VAL A 208 -17.38 -12.23 14.95
N VAL A 209 -18.31 -11.66 14.18
CA VAL A 209 -18.41 -10.19 14.03
C VAL A 209 -18.82 -9.54 15.35
N ASP A 210 -19.80 -10.11 16.06
CA ASP A 210 -20.26 -9.61 17.35
C ASP A 210 -19.13 -9.63 18.41
N ASP A 211 -18.37 -10.73 18.46
CA ASP A 211 -17.22 -10.88 19.36
C ASP A 211 -16.09 -9.89 19.02
N ALA A 212 -15.80 -9.71 17.72
CA ALA A 212 -14.84 -8.72 17.25
C ALA A 212 -15.25 -7.30 17.65
N VAL A 213 -16.54 -6.95 17.52
CA VAL A 213 -17.07 -5.62 17.91
C VAL A 213 -16.96 -5.45 19.43
N ALA A 214 -17.32 -6.48 20.21
CA ALA A 214 -17.23 -6.44 21.67
C ALA A 214 -15.80 -6.20 22.15
N ILE A 215 -14.81 -6.90 21.57
CA ILE A 215 -13.39 -6.72 21.90
C ILE A 215 -12.90 -5.34 21.45
N ALA A 216 -13.22 -4.91 20.22
CA ALA A 216 -12.80 -3.62 19.67
C ALA A 216 -13.42 -2.42 20.41
N ALA A 217 -14.60 -2.59 21.01
CA ALA A 217 -15.29 -1.53 21.76
C ALA A 217 -14.62 -1.24 23.12
N ASP A 218 -13.79 -2.15 23.65
CA ASP A 218 -13.03 -1.91 24.87
C ASP A 218 -11.73 -1.14 24.58
N PRO A 219 -11.58 0.12 25.03
CA PRO A 219 -10.34 0.86 24.84
C PRO A 219 -9.10 0.18 25.44
N ALA A 220 -9.26 -0.68 26.45
CA ALA A 220 -8.16 -1.44 27.05
C ALA A 220 -7.55 -2.43 26.06
N ALA A 221 -8.34 -2.99 25.14
CA ALA A 221 -7.87 -3.87 24.08
C ALA A 221 -6.91 -3.16 23.10
N HIS A 222 -6.88 -1.82 23.08
CA HIS A 222 -5.98 -1.03 22.24
C HIS A 222 -4.77 -0.44 22.99
N ALA A 223 -4.70 -0.66 24.31
CA ALA A 223 -3.62 -0.21 25.16
C ALA A 223 -2.45 -1.22 25.19
N PRO A 224 -1.19 -0.76 25.26
CA PRO A 224 -0.06 -1.64 25.56
C PRO A 224 -0.30 -2.38 26.89
N GLY A 225 -0.27 -3.71 26.87
CA GLY A 225 -0.45 -4.56 28.06
C GLY A 225 -1.90 -4.74 28.54
N GLY A 226 -2.89 -4.07 27.94
CA GLY A 226 -4.32 -4.23 28.27
C GLY A 226 -5.08 -5.20 27.36
N ARG A 227 -4.38 -5.82 26.40
CA ARG A 227 -4.96 -6.69 25.38
C ARG A 227 -5.45 -8.02 25.95
N PRO A 228 -6.65 -8.48 25.59
CA PRO A 228 -7.11 -9.82 25.92
C PRO A 228 -6.51 -10.84 24.93
N ASP A 229 -5.20 -11.12 25.05
CA ASP A 229 -4.45 -11.95 24.09
C ASP A 229 -5.12 -13.31 23.84
N ASP A 230 -5.62 -14.01 24.87
CA ASP A 230 -6.31 -15.30 24.69
C ASP A 230 -7.62 -15.17 23.90
N ALA A 231 -8.44 -14.15 24.19
CA ALA A 231 -9.68 -13.90 23.44
C ALA A 231 -9.41 -13.50 21.98
N LEU A 232 -8.30 -12.81 21.72
CA LEU A 232 -7.87 -12.48 20.36
C LEU A 232 -7.39 -13.72 19.59
N LEU A 233 -6.72 -14.68 20.25
CA LEU A 233 -6.35 -15.96 19.63
C LEU A 233 -7.59 -16.77 19.24
N ASP A 234 -8.56 -16.87 20.14
CA ASP A 234 -9.81 -17.58 19.88
C ASP A 234 -10.58 -16.90 18.74
N LEU A 235 -10.72 -15.57 18.80
CA LEU A 235 -11.36 -14.78 17.74
C LEU A 235 -10.67 -14.98 16.38
N HIS A 236 -9.34 -15.00 16.33
CA HIS A 236 -8.59 -15.23 15.10
C HIS A 236 -8.92 -16.60 14.49
N ALA A 237 -8.87 -17.66 15.31
CA ALA A 237 -9.17 -19.01 14.87
C ALA A 237 -10.61 -19.15 14.36
N ASP A 238 -11.57 -18.58 15.08
CA ASP A 238 -12.98 -18.60 14.72
C ASP A 238 -13.26 -17.79 13.45
N ALA A 239 -12.59 -16.64 13.28
CA ALA A 239 -12.71 -15.85 12.06
C ALA A 239 -12.17 -16.59 10.84
N VAL A 240 -10.99 -17.20 10.93
CA VAL A 240 -10.43 -18.01 9.84
C VAL A 240 -11.33 -19.21 9.54
N ALA A 241 -11.90 -19.87 10.55
CA ALA A 241 -12.81 -20.99 10.35
C ALA A 241 -14.14 -20.59 9.69
N ALA A 242 -14.72 -19.44 10.07
CA ALA A 242 -16.04 -19.01 9.61
C ALA A 242 -16.01 -18.25 8.27
N PHE A 243 -14.92 -17.53 7.99
CA PHE A 243 -14.79 -16.65 6.81
C PHE A 243 -13.71 -17.10 5.82
N GLY A 244 -12.76 -17.93 6.24
CA GLY A 244 -11.53 -18.17 5.49
C GLY A 244 -10.53 -17.02 5.62
N GLU A 245 -9.26 -17.28 5.26
CA GLU A 245 -8.14 -16.39 5.56
C GLU A 245 -8.28 -14.98 4.95
N SER A 246 -8.79 -14.87 3.70
CA SER A 246 -8.91 -13.58 3.03
C SER A 246 -9.97 -12.67 3.66
N ASP A 247 -11.16 -13.20 3.97
CA ASP A 247 -12.22 -12.41 4.59
C ASP A 247 -11.93 -12.17 6.08
N ALA A 248 -11.27 -13.10 6.78
CA ALA A 248 -10.80 -12.90 8.14
C ALA A 248 -9.72 -11.80 8.21
N TYR A 249 -8.82 -11.73 7.23
CA TYR A 249 -7.86 -10.63 7.10
C TYR A 249 -8.57 -9.28 6.91
N ALA A 250 -9.56 -9.24 6.01
CA ALA A 250 -10.34 -8.03 5.76
C ALA A 250 -11.19 -7.61 6.97
N LEU A 251 -11.46 -8.52 7.91
CA LEU A 251 -12.19 -8.28 9.16
C LEU A 251 -11.25 -7.81 10.29
N LEU A 252 -10.11 -8.47 10.48
CA LEU A 252 -9.27 -8.35 11.68
C LEU A 252 -7.84 -7.87 11.41
N GLY A 253 -7.29 -8.15 10.23
CA GLY A 253 -5.87 -7.95 9.89
C GLY A 253 -5.55 -6.60 9.25
N THR A 254 -6.57 -5.82 8.88
CA THR A 254 -6.40 -4.47 8.32
C THR A 254 -7.48 -3.52 8.81
N LEU A 255 -7.10 -2.27 9.06
CA LEU A 255 -8.05 -1.21 9.39
C LEU A 255 -8.26 -0.33 8.16
N GLY A 256 -9.47 -0.38 7.61
CA GLY A 256 -9.81 0.24 6.33
C GLY A 256 -9.97 -0.79 5.20
N PRO A 257 -10.27 -0.36 3.97
CA PRO A 257 -10.45 -1.27 2.85
C PRO A 257 -9.16 -2.01 2.51
N ASP A 258 -9.29 -3.30 2.14
CA ASP A 258 -8.21 -4.03 1.52
C ASP A 258 -7.95 -3.50 0.10
N ASP A 259 -6.86 -2.74 -0.01
CA ASP A 259 -6.36 -2.21 -1.26
C ASP A 259 -5.46 -3.21 -2.01
N GLY A 260 -5.38 -4.47 -1.53
CA GLY A 260 -4.55 -5.52 -2.08
C GLY A 260 -3.08 -5.40 -1.68
N THR A 261 -2.75 -4.49 -0.74
CA THR A 261 -1.38 -4.33 -0.24
C THR A 261 -0.96 -5.43 0.73
N ALA A 262 -1.91 -6.15 1.29
CA ALA A 262 -1.69 -7.29 2.17
C ALA A 262 -0.95 -8.44 1.47
N ALA A 263 -1.31 -8.75 0.23
CA ALA A 263 -0.58 -9.71 -0.62
C ALA A 263 0.86 -9.24 -0.96
N LEU A 264 1.17 -7.95 -0.79
CA LEU A 264 2.50 -7.36 -1.00
C LEU A 264 3.30 -7.21 0.31
N ALA A 265 2.66 -7.36 1.47
CA ALA A 265 3.30 -7.45 2.79
C ALA A 265 4.25 -8.66 2.86
N ALA A 266 3.99 -9.70 2.07
CA ALA A 266 4.89 -10.83 1.80
C ALA A 266 6.34 -10.46 1.44
N ARG A 267 6.65 -9.18 1.16
CA ARG A 267 7.98 -8.70 0.75
C ARG A 267 8.34 -7.31 1.30
N ALA A 268 7.73 -6.88 2.42
CA ALA A 268 8.12 -5.61 3.01
C ALA A 268 9.57 -5.67 3.55
N PRO A 269 10.35 -4.60 3.37
CA PRO A 269 11.77 -4.52 3.76
C PRO A 269 11.97 -4.29 5.26
N ASP A 270 10.90 -4.29 6.05
CA ASP A 270 10.88 -3.86 7.45
C ASP A 270 9.65 -4.49 8.12
N CYS A 271 9.57 -4.50 9.46
CA CYS A 271 8.62 -5.35 10.16
C CYS A 271 7.18 -4.93 9.79
N ASP A 272 6.37 -5.92 9.41
CA ASP A 272 5.01 -5.71 8.91
C ASP A 272 4.04 -6.85 9.24
N CYS A 273 4.53 -7.87 9.97
CA CYS A 273 3.74 -8.90 10.60
C CYS A 273 4.15 -9.09 12.06
N ASP A 274 3.27 -9.73 12.83
CA ASP A 274 3.53 -10.25 14.16
C ASP A 274 3.74 -11.77 14.06
N THR A 275 4.74 -12.30 14.77
CA THR A 275 5.08 -13.73 14.72
C THR A 275 4.05 -14.66 15.38
N ARG A 276 3.10 -14.13 16.17
CA ARG A 276 2.02 -14.88 16.82
C ARG A 276 0.74 -14.83 15.98
N TYR A 277 0.43 -13.68 15.40
CA TYR A 277 -0.78 -13.45 14.60
C TYR A 277 -0.43 -13.12 13.15
N VAL A 278 -0.32 -14.17 12.35
CA VAL A 278 0.30 -14.13 11.03
C VAL A 278 -0.73 -13.78 9.95
N TRP A 279 -0.77 -12.50 9.57
CA TRP A 279 -1.47 -12.04 8.38
C TRP A 279 -0.52 -11.94 7.18
N CYS A 280 -0.10 -13.10 6.67
CA CYS A 280 0.90 -13.19 5.60
C CYS A 280 0.42 -13.98 4.37
N HIS A 281 -0.89 -14.25 4.23
CA HIS A 281 -1.47 -14.94 3.07
C HIS A 281 -0.80 -16.28 2.75
N GLY A 282 -0.79 -17.18 3.73
CA GLY A 282 -0.16 -18.50 3.60
C GLY A 282 1.37 -18.52 3.70
N HIS A 283 2.02 -17.38 3.94
CA HIS A 283 3.46 -17.30 4.18
C HIS A 283 3.79 -17.21 5.68
N PRO A 284 4.92 -17.76 6.16
CA PRO A 284 5.32 -17.57 7.55
C PRO A 284 5.76 -16.12 7.82
N CYS A 285 5.36 -15.59 8.98
CA CYS A 285 6.01 -14.41 9.56
C CYS A 285 7.31 -14.83 10.25
N ARG A 286 8.45 -14.40 9.71
CA ARG A 286 9.77 -14.67 10.33
C ARG A 286 10.21 -13.45 11.11
N ARG A 287 10.62 -13.66 12.37
CA ARG A 287 11.20 -12.61 13.21
C ARG A 287 12.32 -11.91 12.44
N GLY A 288 12.24 -10.58 12.32
CA GLY A 288 13.25 -9.85 11.58
C GLY A 288 14.58 -9.87 12.33
N MET A 289 15.65 -10.38 11.70
CA MET A 289 17.00 -10.23 12.22
C MET A 289 17.50 -8.82 11.92
N TRP A 290 17.94 -8.05 12.94
CA TRP A 290 18.74 -6.80 12.97
C TRP A 290 18.41 -5.61 12.02
N ILE A 291 17.60 -5.79 10.98
CA ILE A 291 17.32 -4.81 9.92
C ILE A 291 15.84 -4.39 9.86
N CYS A 292 14.97 -4.91 10.73
CA CYS A 292 13.57 -4.48 10.81
C CYS A 292 13.31 -3.70 12.11
N ARG A 293 12.69 -2.53 11.97
CA ARG A 293 12.27 -1.61 13.03
C ARG A 293 10.94 -2.08 13.60
N ARG A 294 10.99 -2.52 14.86
CA ARG A 294 9.80 -2.94 15.59
C ARG A 294 8.90 -1.75 15.90
N SER A 295 7.60 -1.98 15.87
CA SER A 295 6.59 -1.09 16.44
C SER A 295 5.84 -1.83 17.54
N GLU A 296 5.31 -1.13 18.54
CA GLU A 296 4.53 -1.75 19.62
C GLU A 296 3.10 -2.14 19.17
N THR A 297 2.61 -1.52 18.10
CA THR A 297 1.27 -1.71 17.51
C THR A 297 1.31 -1.60 15.99
N GLY A 298 0.22 -1.95 15.31
CA GLY A 298 0.07 -1.84 13.86
C GLY A 298 0.06 -3.16 13.09
N CYS A 299 0.29 -4.29 13.77
CA CYS A 299 0.27 -5.64 13.21
C CYS A 299 -0.69 -6.56 13.99
N GLY A 300 -0.91 -7.77 13.47
CA GLY A 300 -1.84 -8.76 14.04
C GLY A 300 -3.30 -8.29 14.06
N ASP A 301 -4.12 -9.01 14.81
CA ASP A 301 -5.55 -8.69 14.93
C ASP A 301 -5.76 -7.34 15.60
N LEU A 302 -6.73 -6.59 15.06
CA LEU A 302 -7.10 -5.26 15.50
C LEU A 302 -5.92 -4.26 15.50
N CYS A 303 -4.88 -4.51 14.69
CA CYS A 303 -3.61 -3.77 14.72
C CYS A 303 -3.02 -3.65 16.14
N GLY A 304 -3.36 -4.58 17.04
CA GLY A 304 -3.02 -4.51 18.45
C GLY A 304 -1.61 -4.99 18.74
N PHE A 305 -0.97 -5.71 17.82
CA PHE A 305 0.29 -6.40 18.02
C PHE A 305 1.50 -5.67 17.46
N GLU A 306 2.64 -6.00 18.05
CA GLU A 306 3.90 -5.45 17.60
C GLU A 306 4.25 -5.96 16.20
N CYS A 307 4.73 -5.09 15.34
CA CYS A 307 5.33 -5.53 14.10
C CYS A 307 6.75 -6.00 14.41
N ASN A 308 6.99 -7.31 14.45
CA ASN A 308 8.27 -7.88 14.87
C ASN A 308 8.88 -8.85 13.84
N GLY A 309 8.20 -9.07 12.72
CA GLY A 309 8.64 -9.95 11.66
C GLY A 309 8.33 -9.41 10.27
N MET A 310 8.81 -10.17 9.28
CA MET A 310 8.50 -9.97 7.87
C MET A 310 7.87 -11.24 7.32
N CYS A 311 6.81 -11.08 6.53
CA CYS A 311 6.23 -12.18 5.77
C CYS A 311 7.25 -12.66 4.71
N ARG A 312 7.40 -13.99 4.54
CA ARG A 312 8.48 -14.61 3.75
C ARG A 312 7.96 -15.67 2.79
N THR A 313 8.30 -15.57 1.52
CA THR A 313 7.80 -16.49 0.48
C THR A 313 8.63 -17.77 0.30
N ASP A 314 9.64 -17.98 1.12
CA ASP A 314 10.66 -19.03 1.07
C ASP A 314 10.57 -20.06 2.20
#